data_AF-A0A419EHX8-F1
#
_entry.id   AF-A0A419EHX8-F1
#
_cell.length_a   1.000
_cell.length_b   1.000
_cell.length_c   1.000
_cell.angle_alpha   90.00
_cell.angle_beta   90.00
_cell.angle_gamma   90.00
#
_symmetry.space_group_name_H-M   'P 1'
#
loop_
_entity.id
_entity.type
_entity.pdbx_description
1 polymer ?
#
loop_
_entity_poly.entity_id
_entity_poly.type
_entity_poly.pdbx_seq_one_letter_code
_entity_poly.pdbx_strand_id
1 'polypeptide(L)'
;MKRVILLDIDGVLIQPGGYRAALRATVRRFIGDYVIEEDVPVSMEKRGISSEWDMSPLIIAAYWEDVLARQPMENLSDDPFVAGEQIQRQRMVEEPKHLIVPEFELVDGMYPVVSAYEQGCFPSIPSELRKNLMTESRNVYKSHTFRAFQHFTLGSEKFGETYQLPATFEAQSLLLTEDKSNINAGIRERLRHEVNSLVGFTARPSKPPREWDGSHVGYAPEAELALELVGIPDIPLMSFGKLEFIAAQHGLNPAALLKPSPFHALAGILAAWTGDELSALQAAYDWHGTGTVNGRFTELPKSFELIVVEDTMGGIRSARAAGEIFQQAGYVVSVRPLGLTSGSPAKAAAFEAAHVPFFENWESLLGGAGL
;
A
#
# COMPACT_ATOMS: atom_id res chain seq x y z
N MET A 1 -10.13 31.86 -0.25
CA MET A 1 -8.98 31.32 -0.99
C MET A 1 -9.33 29.91 -1.42
N LYS A 2 -8.97 29.47 -2.64
CA LYS A 2 -9.19 28.08 -3.06
C LYS A 2 -8.19 27.16 -2.36
N ARG A 3 -8.61 25.94 -2.06
CA ARG A 3 -7.83 24.93 -1.32
C ARG A 3 -7.66 23.70 -2.18
N VAL A 4 -6.43 23.20 -2.25
CA VAL A 4 -6.13 21.87 -2.78
C VAL A 4 -5.76 20.98 -1.60
N ILE A 5 -6.45 19.85 -1.46
CA ILE A 5 -6.33 18.96 -0.30
C ILE A 5 -5.85 17.58 -0.75
N LEU A 6 -4.64 17.23 -0.35
CA LEU A 6 -4.08 15.89 -0.51
C LEU A 6 -4.45 15.07 0.73
N LEU A 7 -5.19 13.97 0.52
CA LEU A 7 -5.67 13.10 1.58
C LEU A 7 -4.94 11.77 1.48
N ASP A 8 -4.10 11.43 2.46
CA ASP A 8 -3.66 10.04 2.56
C ASP A 8 -4.86 9.11 2.81
N ILE A 9 -4.71 7.83 2.48
CA ILE A 9 -5.78 6.85 2.70
C ILE A 9 -5.57 6.16 4.04
N ASP A 10 -4.39 5.57 4.27
CA ASP A 10 -4.13 4.73 5.42
C ASP A 10 -3.87 5.59 6.65
N GLY A 11 -4.57 5.33 7.75
CA GLY A 11 -4.49 6.15 8.97
C GLY A 11 -5.18 7.52 8.87
N VAL A 12 -5.58 7.95 7.67
CA VAL A 12 -6.28 9.22 7.43
C VAL A 12 -7.74 8.98 7.05
N LEU A 13 -8.04 8.49 5.85
CA LEU A 13 -9.42 8.23 5.44
C LEU A 13 -9.95 6.92 6.03
N ILE A 14 -9.08 5.94 6.22
CA ILE A 14 -9.41 4.65 6.82
C ILE A 14 -8.44 4.25 7.92
N GLN A 15 -8.92 3.45 8.86
CA GLN A 15 -8.08 2.64 9.72
C GLN A 15 -7.81 1.31 8.99
N PRO A 16 -6.55 1.00 8.63
CA PRO A 16 -6.24 -0.22 7.90
C PRO A 16 -6.41 -1.45 8.79
N GLY A 17 -7.04 -2.49 8.24
CA GLY A 17 -7.22 -3.81 8.84
C GLY A 17 -7.18 -4.95 7.81
N GLY A 18 -7.53 -4.65 6.56
CA GLY A 18 -7.67 -5.64 5.49
C GLY A 18 -6.39 -6.39 5.15
N TYR A 19 -5.24 -5.73 5.03
CA TYR A 19 -3.98 -6.44 4.71
C TYR A 19 -3.55 -7.39 5.82
N ARG A 20 -3.67 -6.99 7.10
CA ARG A 20 -3.31 -7.85 8.23
C ARG A 20 -4.23 -9.06 8.31
N ALA A 21 -5.52 -8.87 8.03
CA ALA A 21 -6.47 -9.97 7.91
C ALA A 21 -6.15 -10.88 6.72
N ALA A 22 -5.81 -10.32 5.56
CA ALA A 22 -5.42 -11.08 4.36
C ALA A 22 -4.13 -11.87 4.57
N LEU A 23 -3.13 -11.31 5.27
CA LEU A 23 -1.94 -12.03 5.71
C LEU A 23 -2.32 -13.27 6.51
N ARG A 24 -3.12 -13.10 7.57
CA ARG A 24 -3.56 -14.19 8.45
C ARG A 24 -4.35 -15.25 7.67
N ALA A 25 -5.29 -14.83 6.82
CA ALA A 25 -6.10 -15.73 6.01
C ALA A 25 -5.25 -16.51 4.99
N THR A 26 -4.28 -15.83 4.37
CA THR A 26 -3.31 -16.44 3.44
C THR A 26 -2.50 -17.49 4.15
N VAL A 27 -1.84 -17.15 5.25
CA VAL A 27 -1.01 -18.09 6.01
C VAL A 27 -1.83 -19.30 6.45
N ARG A 28 -3.02 -19.09 7.02
CA ARG A 28 -3.93 -20.17 7.45
C ARG A 28 -4.23 -21.17 6.33
N ARG A 29 -4.32 -20.70 5.08
CA ARG A 29 -4.57 -21.57 3.92
C ARG A 29 -3.43 -22.56 3.66
N PHE A 30 -2.19 -22.22 4.00
CA PHE A 30 -1.01 -23.07 3.74
C PHE A 30 -0.58 -23.91 4.94
N ILE A 31 -0.86 -23.46 6.17
CA ILE A 31 -0.37 -24.12 7.39
C ILE A 31 -1.47 -24.62 8.34
N GLY A 32 -2.74 -24.39 8.00
CA GLY A 32 -3.90 -24.80 8.80
C GLY A 32 -4.23 -23.79 9.89
N ASP A 33 -4.89 -24.24 10.96
CA ASP A 33 -5.43 -23.39 12.04
C ASP A 33 -4.40 -22.82 13.01
N TYR A 34 -3.11 -22.92 12.67
CA TYR A 34 -2.03 -22.32 13.45
C TYR A 34 -2.23 -20.80 13.59
N VAL A 35 -2.24 -20.32 14.82
CA VAL A 35 -2.48 -18.90 15.12
C VAL A 35 -1.15 -18.15 15.09
N ILE A 36 -1.03 -17.21 14.15
CA ILE A 36 0.10 -16.29 14.10
C ILE A 36 -0.05 -15.21 15.19
N GLU A 37 0.86 -15.25 16.15
CA GLU A 37 1.03 -14.20 17.16
C GLU A 37 1.41 -12.86 16.49
N GLU A 38 0.87 -11.74 16.99
CA GLU A 38 1.12 -10.42 16.42
C GLU A 38 2.60 -9.99 16.56
N ASP A 39 3.32 -10.55 17.52
CA ASP A 39 4.76 -10.29 17.69
C ASP A 39 5.59 -10.74 16.48
N VAL A 40 5.11 -11.73 15.70
CA VAL A 40 5.81 -12.21 14.50
C VAL A 40 5.89 -11.10 13.43
N PRO A 41 4.76 -10.60 12.86
CA PRO A 41 4.83 -9.50 11.89
C PRO A 41 5.47 -8.24 12.46
N VAL A 42 5.20 -7.89 13.73
CA VAL A 42 5.82 -6.73 14.38
C VAL A 42 7.36 -6.86 14.45
N SER A 43 7.89 -8.06 14.70
CA SER A 43 9.33 -8.30 14.68
C SER A 43 9.94 -8.15 13.29
N MET A 44 9.19 -8.54 12.24
CA MET A 44 9.60 -8.40 10.85
C MET A 44 9.62 -6.93 10.40
N GLU A 45 8.62 -6.15 10.81
CA GLU A 45 8.55 -4.71 10.54
C GLU A 45 9.74 -3.97 11.15
N LYS A 46 10.12 -4.31 12.40
CA LYS A 46 11.31 -3.76 13.07
C LYS A 46 12.61 -4.06 12.32
N ARG A 47 12.64 -5.13 11.53
CA ARG A 47 13.77 -5.54 10.68
C ARG A 47 13.71 -4.95 9.27
N GLY A 48 12.73 -4.10 8.97
CA GLY A 48 12.54 -3.49 7.64
C GLY A 48 11.69 -4.31 6.67
N ILE A 49 11.03 -5.38 7.14
CA ILE A 49 10.13 -6.20 6.33
C ILE A 49 8.70 -5.76 6.64
N SER A 50 8.19 -4.80 5.88
CA SER A 50 6.89 -4.17 6.15
C SER A 50 5.74 -4.63 5.26
N SER A 51 6.03 -5.29 4.14
CA SER A 51 4.99 -5.74 3.19
C SER A 51 4.48 -7.13 3.56
N GLU A 52 3.16 -7.26 3.70
CA GLU A 52 2.50 -8.54 3.95
C GLU A 52 2.71 -9.55 2.80
N TRP A 53 3.04 -9.06 1.59
CA TRP A 53 3.37 -9.88 0.43
C TRP A 53 4.68 -10.66 0.64
N ASP A 54 5.63 -10.08 1.39
CA ASP A 54 6.87 -10.73 1.78
C ASP A 54 6.72 -11.49 3.12
N MET A 55 5.91 -10.97 4.05
CA MET A 55 5.65 -11.65 5.32
C MET A 55 4.97 -13.00 5.13
N SER A 56 3.96 -13.09 4.26
CA SER A 56 3.18 -14.30 4.03
C SER A 56 4.06 -15.53 3.71
N PRO A 57 4.89 -15.51 2.65
CA PRO A 57 5.76 -16.65 2.34
C PRO A 57 6.83 -16.90 3.40
N LEU A 58 7.37 -15.87 4.06
CA LEU A 58 8.38 -16.04 5.13
C LEU A 58 7.80 -16.75 6.36
N ILE A 59 6.57 -16.41 6.75
CA ILE A 59 5.86 -17.05 7.87
C ILE A 59 5.53 -18.50 7.53
N ILE A 60 5.04 -18.76 6.31
CA ILE A 60 4.77 -20.13 5.84
C ILE A 60 6.07 -20.96 5.83
N ALA A 61 7.15 -20.40 5.30
CA ALA A 61 8.45 -21.06 5.25
C ALA A 61 9.01 -21.34 6.65
N ALA A 62 8.92 -20.39 7.59
CA ALA A 62 9.35 -20.61 8.98
C ALA A 62 8.59 -21.77 9.64
N TYR A 63 7.29 -21.89 9.34
CA TYR A 63 6.47 -22.94 9.93
C TYR A 63 6.79 -24.30 9.32
N TRP A 64 6.91 -24.38 7.99
CA TRP A 64 7.29 -25.62 7.31
C TRP A 64 8.71 -26.05 7.66
N GLU A 65 9.66 -25.11 7.83
CA GLU A 65 11.02 -25.40 8.28
C GLU A 65 11.00 -26.12 9.63
N ASP A 66 10.28 -25.59 10.61
CA ASP A 66 10.20 -26.20 11.94
C ASP A 66 9.55 -27.60 11.92
N VAL A 67 8.51 -27.78 11.11
CA VAL A 67 7.86 -29.09 10.94
C VAL A 67 8.79 -30.08 10.24
N LEU A 68 9.39 -29.71 9.11
CA LEU A 68 10.21 -30.59 8.27
C LEU A 68 11.57 -30.90 8.90
N ALA A 69 12.12 -30.00 9.71
CA ALA A 69 13.33 -30.27 10.49
C ALA A 69 13.11 -31.38 11.54
N ARG A 70 11.91 -31.45 12.13
CA ARG A 70 11.53 -32.45 13.14
C ARG A 70 10.94 -33.72 12.53
N GLN A 71 10.31 -33.59 11.37
CA GLN A 71 9.70 -34.67 10.61
C GLN A 71 9.96 -34.47 9.12
N PRO A 72 11.12 -34.95 8.61
CA PRO A 72 11.37 -34.94 7.17
C PRO A 72 10.28 -35.71 6.42
N MET A 73 9.74 -35.12 5.36
CA MET A 73 8.72 -35.73 4.50
C MET A 73 9.29 -35.92 3.10
N GLU A 74 9.15 -37.14 2.57
CA GLU A 74 9.55 -37.47 1.20
C GLU A 74 8.39 -37.23 0.22
N ASN A 75 8.71 -36.98 -1.06
CA ASN A 75 7.74 -36.82 -2.15
C ASN A 75 6.71 -35.68 -1.95
N LEU A 76 7.13 -34.60 -1.31
CA LEU A 76 6.37 -33.34 -1.33
C LEU A 76 6.33 -32.80 -2.76
N SER A 77 5.19 -32.23 -3.14
CA SER A 77 5.04 -31.48 -4.37
C SER A 77 5.92 -30.23 -4.35
N ASP A 78 6.42 -29.80 -5.50
CA ASP A 78 7.07 -28.50 -5.64
C ASP A 78 6.05 -27.34 -5.75
N ASP A 79 4.76 -27.65 -5.92
CA ASP A 79 3.67 -26.67 -5.84
C ASP A 79 3.38 -26.32 -4.37
N PRO A 80 3.54 -25.05 -3.93
CA PRO A 80 3.36 -24.68 -2.53
C PRO A 80 1.96 -24.95 -1.97
N PHE A 81 0.92 -24.85 -2.79
CA PHE A 81 -0.43 -25.10 -2.31
C PHE A 81 -0.63 -26.60 -2.03
N VAL A 82 -0.23 -27.45 -2.97
CA VAL A 82 -0.30 -28.91 -2.81
C VAL A 82 0.60 -29.39 -1.67
N ALA A 83 1.82 -28.85 -1.56
CA ALA A 83 2.75 -29.18 -0.48
C ALA A 83 2.17 -28.80 0.90
N GLY A 84 1.52 -27.64 1.00
CA GLY A 84 0.84 -27.21 2.23
C GLY A 84 -0.22 -28.22 2.69
N GLU A 85 -1.04 -28.73 1.77
CA GLU A 85 -2.01 -29.79 2.09
C GLU A 85 -1.33 -31.11 2.50
N GLN A 86 -0.24 -31.50 1.82
CA GLN A 86 0.52 -32.71 2.14
C GLN A 86 1.13 -32.62 3.53
N ILE A 87 1.79 -31.51 3.85
CA ILE A 87 2.42 -31.28 5.15
C ILE A 87 1.37 -31.31 6.26
N GLN A 88 0.24 -30.61 6.09
CA GLN A 88 -0.84 -30.62 7.08
C GLN A 88 -1.42 -32.02 7.32
N ARG A 89 -1.63 -32.82 6.26
CA ARG A 89 -2.19 -34.19 6.38
C ARG A 89 -1.22 -35.19 7.00
N GLN A 90 0.09 -35.01 6.75
CA GLN A 90 1.12 -35.97 7.17
C GLN A 90 1.81 -35.58 8.49
N ARG A 91 1.60 -34.36 8.99
CA ARG A 91 2.19 -33.88 10.24
C ARG A 91 1.75 -34.74 11.42
N MET A 92 2.72 -35.35 12.08
CA MET A 92 2.57 -36.10 13.32
C MET A 92 3.21 -35.38 14.53
N VAL A 93 4.00 -34.34 14.27
CA VAL A 93 4.61 -33.50 15.30
C VAL A 93 3.68 -32.41 15.78
N GLU A 94 3.86 -31.99 17.04
CA GLU A 94 3.14 -30.83 17.60
C GLU A 94 3.50 -29.54 16.85
N GLU A 95 2.58 -28.58 16.83
CA GLU A 95 2.81 -27.25 16.26
C GLU A 95 3.91 -26.49 17.00
N PRO A 96 4.70 -25.65 16.30
CA PRO A 96 5.68 -24.79 16.94
C PRO A 96 5.01 -23.87 17.97
N LYS A 97 5.46 -23.91 19.21
CA LYS A 97 4.96 -23.00 20.27
C LYS A 97 5.26 -21.54 19.95
N HIS A 98 6.41 -21.28 19.33
CA HIS A 98 6.82 -19.95 18.88
C HIS A 98 7.40 -20.05 17.48
N LEU A 99 6.88 -19.23 16.59
CA LEU A 99 7.36 -19.17 15.21
C LEU A 99 8.48 -18.13 15.11
N ILE A 100 9.62 -18.52 14.55
CA ILE A 100 10.77 -17.63 14.38
C ILE A 100 11.13 -17.56 12.90
N VAL A 101 11.04 -16.34 12.33
CA VAL A 101 11.61 -16.05 11.01
C VAL A 101 13.11 -15.76 11.20
N PRO A 102 14.03 -16.53 10.61
CA PRO A 102 15.47 -16.37 10.81
C PRO A 102 15.94 -14.98 10.41
N GLU A 103 17.06 -14.53 11.00
CA GLU A 103 17.74 -13.31 10.56
C GLU A 103 18.44 -13.52 9.21
N PHE A 104 18.39 -12.50 8.37
CA PHE A 104 19.04 -12.44 7.06
C PHE A 104 19.25 -10.97 6.70
N GLU A 105 20.24 -10.69 5.86
CA GLU A 105 20.53 -9.33 5.38
C GLU A 105 19.50 -8.91 4.31
N LEU A 106 19.00 -7.68 4.39
CA LEU A 106 18.19 -7.11 3.32
C LEU A 106 19.11 -6.61 2.20
N VAL A 107 18.91 -7.12 0.99
CA VAL A 107 19.71 -6.73 -0.18
C VAL A 107 18.98 -5.62 -0.94
N ASP A 108 19.66 -4.49 -1.15
CA ASP A 108 19.13 -3.37 -1.93
C ASP A 108 18.70 -3.83 -3.33
N GLY A 109 17.49 -3.42 -3.73
CA GLY A 109 16.91 -3.81 -5.02
C GLY A 109 16.29 -5.21 -5.05
N MET A 110 16.31 -5.96 -3.94
CA MET A 110 15.61 -7.24 -3.81
C MET A 110 14.48 -7.16 -2.80
N TYR A 111 13.43 -7.95 -3.01
CA TYR A 111 12.39 -8.11 -2.00
C TYR A 111 12.90 -8.94 -0.81
N PRO A 112 12.45 -8.67 0.42
CA PRO A 112 12.92 -9.38 1.61
C PRO A 112 12.85 -10.90 1.53
N VAL A 113 11.75 -11.47 1.02
CA VAL A 113 11.62 -12.92 0.88
C VAL A 113 12.64 -13.52 -0.11
N VAL A 114 12.99 -12.79 -1.17
CA VAL A 114 14.02 -13.19 -2.12
C VAL A 114 15.40 -13.11 -1.46
N SER A 115 15.65 -12.07 -0.67
CA SER A 115 16.91 -11.94 0.10
C SER A 115 17.12 -13.13 1.04
N ALA A 116 16.06 -13.60 1.71
CA ALA A 116 16.11 -14.79 2.56
C ALA A 116 16.39 -16.07 1.77
N TYR A 117 15.78 -16.22 0.57
CA TYR A 117 16.01 -17.36 -0.30
C TYR A 117 17.47 -17.45 -0.77
N GLU A 118 18.03 -16.35 -1.26
CA GLU A 118 19.43 -16.28 -1.76
C GLU A 118 20.45 -16.57 -0.65
N GLN A 119 20.12 -16.23 0.60
CA GLN A 119 20.95 -16.54 1.78
C GLN A 119 20.74 -17.96 2.33
N GLY A 120 19.91 -18.77 1.66
CA GLY A 120 19.74 -20.17 2.00
C GLY A 120 18.87 -20.42 3.24
N CYS A 121 18.04 -19.46 3.66
CA CYS A 121 17.08 -19.67 4.75
C CYS A 121 16.14 -20.85 4.47
N PHE A 122 15.67 -21.51 5.53
CA PHE A 122 14.73 -22.64 5.49
C PHE A 122 15.23 -23.88 4.72
N PRO A 123 16.41 -24.44 5.07
CA PRO A 123 17.04 -25.55 4.33
C PRO A 123 16.32 -26.89 4.45
N SER A 124 15.43 -27.08 5.42
CA SER A 124 14.66 -28.31 5.59
C SER A 124 13.50 -28.42 4.57
N ILE A 125 13.14 -27.30 3.92
CA ILE A 125 12.19 -27.30 2.81
C ILE A 125 12.91 -27.76 1.52
N PRO A 126 12.36 -28.76 0.79
CA PRO A 126 12.91 -29.18 -0.51
C PRO A 126 13.20 -28.01 -1.46
N SER A 127 14.33 -28.07 -2.15
CA SER A 127 14.88 -26.91 -2.87
C SER A 127 13.95 -26.26 -3.89
N GLU A 128 13.26 -27.05 -4.72
CA GLU A 128 12.32 -26.53 -5.74
C GLU A 128 11.03 -26.01 -5.10
N LEU A 129 10.46 -26.71 -4.11
CA LEU A 129 9.35 -26.19 -3.30
C LEU A 129 9.70 -24.84 -2.65
N ARG A 130 10.88 -24.74 -2.02
CA ARG A 130 11.37 -23.52 -1.38
C ARG A 130 11.50 -22.37 -2.37
N LYS A 131 12.06 -22.65 -3.55
CA LYS A 131 12.15 -21.70 -4.66
C LYS A 131 10.77 -21.21 -5.09
N ASN A 132 9.81 -22.11 -5.31
CA ASN A 132 8.45 -21.76 -5.73
C ASN A 132 7.65 -21.00 -4.66
N LEU A 133 7.98 -21.20 -3.38
CA LEU A 133 7.39 -20.45 -2.28
C LEU A 133 7.95 -19.02 -2.14
N MET A 134 9.26 -18.85 -2.35
CA MET A 134 9.99 -17.65 -1.95
C MET A 134 10.44 -16.73 -3.10
N THR A 135 10.45 -17.23 -4.33
CA THR A 135 10.78 -16.43 -5.53
C THR A 135 9.50 -15.98 -6.23
N GLU A 136 9.60 -14.91 -7.04
CA GLU A 136 8.44 -14.33 -7.76
C GLU A 136 7.26 -14.00 -6.82
N SER A 137 7.57 -13.67 -5.56
CA SER A 137 6.61 -13.50 -4.45
C SER A 137 5.58 -12.39 -4.62
N ARG A 138 5.74 -11.54 -5.64
CA ARG A 138 4.81 -10.46 -6.00
C ARG A 138 4.21 -10.63 -7.40
N ASN A 139 4.36 -11.81 -7.99
CA ASN A 139 3.80 -12.15 -9.30
C ASN A 139 2.57 -13.05 -9.12
N VAL A 140 1.37 -12.51 -9.31
CA VAL A 140 0.09 -13.22 -9.10
C VAL A 140 -0.08 -14.47 -9.99
N TYR A 141 0.61 -14.49 -11.14
CA TYR A 141 0.56 -15.60 -12.09
C TYR A 141 1.50 -16.75 -11.70
N LYS A 142 2.52 -16.48 -10.88
CA LYS A 142 3.51 -17.48 -10.47
C LYS A 142 3.44 -17.85 -8.99
N SER A 143 3.23 -16.88 -8.10
CA SER A 143 3.21 -17.08 -6.66
C SER A 143 1.82 -17.45 -6.14
N HIS A 144 1.72 -18.63 -5.52
CA HIS A 144 0.49 -19.08 -4.88
C HIS A 144 0.14 -18.27 -3.63
N THR A 145 1.15 -17.84 -2.86
CA THR A 145 0.96 -17.03 -1.65
C THR A 145 0.44 -15.65 -2.02
N PHE A 146 1.02 -15.00 -3.02
CA PHE A 146 0.55 -13.70 -3.48
C PHE A 146 -0.82 -13.78 -4.13
N ARG A 147 -1.09 -14.83 -4.91
CA ARG A 147 -2.42 -15.08 -5.49
C ARG A 147 -3.48 -15.22 -4.40
N ALA A 148 -3.23 -16.02 -3.37
CA ALA A 148 -4.15 -16.16 -2.25
C ALA A 148 -4.33 -14.84 -1.49
N PHE A 149 -3.25 -14.09 -1.26
CA PHE A 149 -3.29 -12.79 -0.60
C PHE A 149 -4.16 -11.79 -1.37
N GLN A 150 -3.94 -11.65 -2.67
CA GLN A 150 -4.71 -10.77 -3.54
C GLN A 150 -6.18 -11.20 -3.63
N HIS A 151 -6.45 -12.50 -3.65
CA HIS A 151 -7.82 -13.02 -3.63
C HIS A 151 -8.54 -12.65 -2.32
N PHE A 152 -7.91 -12.82 -1.15
CA PHE A 152 -8.50 -12.39 0.12
C PHE A 152 -8.65 -10.86 0.22
N THR A 153 -7.67 -10.11 -0.28
CA THR A 153 -7.68 -8.64 -0.27
C THR A 153 -8.84 -8.09 -1.09
N LEU A 154 -9.00 -8.57 -2.32
CA LEU A 154 -9.99 -8.06 -3.28
C LEU A 154 -11.35 -8.77 -3.23
N GLY A 155 -11.41 -9.99 -2.71
CA GLY A 155 -12.56 -10.89 -2.85
C GLY A 155 -12.66 -11.53 -4.24
N SER A 156 -13.45 -12.60 -4.36
CA SER A 156 -13.51 -13.44 -5.58
C SER A 156 -13.82 -12.67 -6.86
N GLU A 157 -14.86 -11.83 -6.83
CA GLU A 157 -15.34 -11.10 -8.00
C GLU A 157 -14.29 -10.12 -8.51
N LYS A 158 -13.81 -9.23 -7.63
CA LYS A 158 -12.82 -8.20 -8.00
C LYS A 158 -11.47 -8.81 -8.35
N PHE A 159 -11.08 -9.90 -7.69
CA PHE A 159 -9.88 -10.66 -8.07
C PHE A 159 -9.97 -11.20 -9.50
N GLY A 160 -11.10 -11.83 -9.86
CA GLY A 160 -11.33 -12.36 -11.20
C GLY A 160 -11.31 -11.28 -12.27
N GLU A 161 -11.94 -10.14 -12.01
CA GLU A 161 -11.90 -8.97 -12.89
C GLU A 161 -10.48 -8.40 -13.06
N THR A 162 -9.72 -8.29 -11.98
CA THR A 162 -8.40 -7.63 -11.95
C THR A 162 -7.32 -8.46 -12.64
N TYR A 163 -7.32 -9.77 -12.39
CA TYR A 163 -6.23 -10.65 -12.79
C TYR A 163 -6.59 -11.59 -13.94
N GLN A 164 -7.86 -11.65 -14.34
CA GLN A 164 -8.37 -12.61 -15.34
C GLN A 164 -8.02 -14.06 -14.99
N LEU A 165 -8.01 -14.35 -13.68
CA LEU A 165 -7.77 -15.67 -13.13
C LEU A 165 -9.05 -16.17 -12.44
N PRO A 166 -9.35 -17.47 -12.51
CA PRO A 166 -10.48 -18.02 -11.79
C PRO A 166 -10.23 -17.92 -10.28
N ALA A 167 -11.28 -17.54 -9.54
CA ALA A 167 -11.30 -17.69 -8.09
C ALA A 167 -11.18 -19.18 -7.73
N THR A 168 -10.15 -19.55 -6.98
CA THR A 168 -9.93 -20.95 -6.56
C THR A 168 -10.69 -21.32 -5.28
N PHE A 169 -11.30 -20.34 -4.62
CA PHE A 169 -12.16 -20.44 -3.45
C PHE A 169 -13.05 -19.20 -3.37
N GLU A 170 -14.12 -19.26 -2.59
CA GLU A 170 -14.95 -18.07 -2.35
C GLU A 170 -14.42 -17.24 -1.18
N ALA A 171 -14.30 -15.93 -1.38
CA ALA A 171 -13.90 -14.98 -0.36
C ALA A 171 -14.54 -13.61 -0.59
N GLN A 172 -14.94 -12.98 0.52
CA GLN A 172 -15.27 -11.55 0.54
C GLN A 172 -13.99 -10.72 0.56
N SER A 173 -14.06 -9.47 0.10
CA SER A 173 -12.93 -8.54 0.18
C SER A 173 -12.64 -8.17 1.62
N LEU A 174 -11.47 -8.56 2.12
CA LEU A 174 -11.03 -8.17 3.46
C LEU A 174 -10.68 -6.68 3.55
N LEU A 175 -10.33 -6.02 2.43
CA LEU A 175 -10.25 -4.56 2.43
C LEU A 175 -11.60 -3.92 2.77
N LEU A 176 -12.71 -4.42 2.21
CA LEU A 176 -14.03 -3.87 2.49
C LEU A 176 -14.61 -4.29 3.85
N THR A 177 -14.29 -5.50 4.34
CA THR A 177 -14.86 -5.99 5.60
C THR A 177 -14.05 -5.63 6.84
N GLU A 178 -12.74 -5.41 6.70
CA GLU A 178 -11.84 -5.21 7.85
C GLU A 178 -11.24 -3.80 7.93
N ASP A 179 -11.09 -3.06 6.81
CA ASP A 179 -10.80 -1.63 6.90
C ASP A 179 -12.01 -0.89 7.48
N LYS A 180 -11.76 0.18 8.24
CA LYS A 180 -12.82 1.00 8.84
C LYS A 180 -12.70 2.44 8.38
N SER A 181 -13.82 3.06 8.04
CA SER A 181 -13.83 4.50 7.72
C SER A 181 -13.48 5.32 8.95
N ASN A 182 -12.48 6.20 8.83
CA ASN A 182 -12.17 7.23 9.83
C ASN A 182 -13.01 8.49 9.64
N ILE A 183 -13.77 8.58 8.54
CA ILE A 183 -14.64 9.71 8.25
C ILE A 183 -16.11 9.33 8.32
N ASN A 184 -16.91 10.26 8.85
CA ASN A 184 -18.37 10.17 8.89
C ASN A 184 -18.99 11.13 7.86
N ALA A 185 -20.33 11.16 7.80
CA ALA A 185 -21.05 12.00 6.85
C ALA A 185 -20.75 13.51 7.00
N GLY A 186 -20.62 14.01 8.23
CA GLY A 186 -20.31 15.42 8.47
C GLY A 186 -18.90 15.80 8.05
N ILE A 187 -17.92 14.89 8.21
CA ILE A 187 -16.55 15.11 7.71
C ILE A 187 -16.55 15.13 6.17
N ARG A 188 -17.26 14.19 5.52
CA ARG A 188 -17.40 14.18 4.06
C ARG A 188 -17.98 15.48 3.52
N GLU A 189 -19.04 15.99 4.15
CA GLU A 189 -19.68 17.25 3.74
C GLU A 189 -18.69 18.42 3.80
N ARG A 190 -17.90 18.52 4.88
CA ARG A 190 -16.87 19.57 5.01
C ARG A 190 -15.77 19.45 3.98
N LEU A 191 -15.27 18.23 3.74
CA LEU A 191 -14.27 17.99 2.70
C LEU A 191 -14.80 18.42 1.33
N ARG A 192 -16.08 18.17 1.04
CA ARG A 192 -16.73 18.51 -0.24
C ARG A 192 -17.14 19.97 -0.40
N HIS A 193 -16.83 20.85 0.55
CA HIS A 193 -17.14 22.27 0.41
C HIS A 193 -16.55 22.84 -0.90
N GLU A 194 -17.27 23.70 -1.61
CA GLU A 194 -16.95 24.23 -2.96
C GLU A 194 -15.59 24.98 -3.10
N VAL A 195 -14.93 25.25 -1.97
CA VAL A 195 -13.62 25.89 -1.93
C VAL A 195 -12.50 24.87 -2.02
N ASN A 196 -12.81 23.59 -1.79
CA ASN A 196 -11.88 22.47 -1.73
C ASN A 196 -11.86 21.70 -3.04
N SER A 197 -10.65 21.40 -3.49
CA SER A 197 -10.31 20.46 -4.54
C SER A 197 -9.61 19.28 -3.87
N LEU A 198 -10.17 18.08 -3.97
CA LEU A 198 -9.73 16.90 -3.22
C LEU A 198 -9.00 15.90 -4.13
N VAL A 199 -8.02 15.19 -3.58
CA VAL A 199 -7.41 14.02 -4.20
C VAL A 199 -7.00 13.00 -3.15
N GLY A 200 -7.26 11.72 -3.41
CA GLY A 200 -6.64 10.64 -2.65
C GLY A 200 -5.15 10.55 -3.00
N PHE A 201 -4.27 10.45 -2.02
CA PHE A 201 -2.83 10.55 -2.20
C PHE A 201 -2.14 9.44 -1.39
N THR A 202 -1.89 8.28 -2.00
CA THR A 202 -1.59 7.04 -1.25
C THR A 202 -0.51 6.18 -1.88
N ALA A 203 0.08 5.29 -1.08
CA ALA A 203 0.94 4.21 -1.55
C ALA A 203 0.17 2.92 -1.90
N ARG A 204 -1.15 2.86 -1.70
CA ARG A 204 -1.96 1.71 -2.12
C ARG A 204 -1.89 1.53 -3.65
N PRO A 205 -1.83 0.29 -4.15
CA PRO A 205 -2.14 -0.05 -5.53
C PRO A 205 -3.49 0.51 -5.98
N SER A 206 -3.64 0.69 -7.28
CA SER A 206 -4.88 1.18 -7.89
C SER A 206 -4.99 0.73 -9.33
N LYS A 207 -6.12 1.03 -9.96
CA LYS A 207 -6.22 1.01 -11.42
C LYS A 207 -5.28 2.06 -12.06
N PRO A 208 -5.02 1.95 -13.37
CA PRO A 208 -4.46 3.06 -14.15
C PRO A 208 -5.32 4.33 -14.05
N PRO A 209 -4.82 5.48 -14.57
CA PRO A 209 -5.58 6.72 -14.59
C PRO A 209 -6.96 6.56 -15.23
N ARG A 210 -7.97 7.24 -14.68
CA ARG A 210 -9.38 7.13 -15.12
C ARG A 210 -9.60 7.41 -16.60
N GLU A 211 -8.81 8.32 -17.17
CA GLU A 211 -8.93 8.72 -18.57
C GLU A 211 -8.30 7.69 -19.53
N TRP A 212 -7.59 6.68 -19.01
CA TRP A 212 -7.01 5.61 -19.80
C TRP A 212 -8.03 4.48 -20.04
N ASP A 213 -8.34 4.21 -21.30
CA ASP A 213 -9.31 3.21 -21.74
C ASP A 213 -8.68 1.88 -22.21
N GLY A 214 -7.34 1.79 -22.17
CA GLY A 214 -6.62 0.61 -22.60
C GLY A 214 -6.79 -0.57 -21.64
N SER A 215 -6.71 -1.79 -22.18
CA SER A 215 -6.71 -3.02 -21.38
C SER A 215 -5.55 -2.99 -20.37
N HIS A 216 -5.87 -3.30 -19.13
CA HIS A 216 -4.88 -3.38 -18.06
C HIS A 216 -5.14 -4.61 -17.20
N VAL A 217 -4.07 -5.37 -16.94
CA VAL A 217 -4.11 -6.60 -16.16
C VAL A 217 -3.12 -6.44 -15.01
N GLY A 218 -3.54 -6.79 -13.80
CA GLY A 218 -2.66 -6.77 -12.62
C GLY A 218 -2.63 -5.47 -11.82
N TYR A 219 -3.44 -4.47 -12.18
CA TYR A 219 -3.61 -3.23 -11.41
C TYR A 219 -4.73 -3.39 -10.37
N ALA A 220 -4.35 -3.80 -9.16
CA ALA A 220 -5.30 -4.06 -8.09
C ALA A 220 -5.99 -2.76 -7.62
N PRO A 221 -7.34 -2.69 -7.60
CA PRO A 221 -8.09 -1.46 -7.31
C PRO A 221 -8.19 -1.15 -5.81
N GLU A 222 -7.11 -1.33 -5.05
CA GLU A 222 -7.11 -1.33 -3.59
C GLU A 222 -7.39 0.08 -3.02
N ALA A 223 -6.85 1.12 -3.66
CA ALA A 223 -7.14 2.51 -3.32
C ALA A 223 -8.57 2.93 -3.69
N GLU A 224 -9.11 2.46 -4.81
CA GLU A 224 -10.50 2.70 -5.20
C GLU A 224 -11.48 2.08 -4.19
N LEU A 225 -11.24 0.84 -3.77
CA LEU A 225 -12.04 0.17 -2.73
C LEU A 225 -12.05 0.98 -1.42
N ALA A 226 -10.93 1.59 -1.05
CA ALA A 226 -10.87 2.47 0.12
C ALA A 226 -11.73 3.74 -0.04
N LEU A 227 -11.72 4.38 -1.22
CA LEU A 227 -12.57 5.54 -1.50
C LEU A 227 -14.06 5.18 -1.56
N GLU A 228 -14.39 3.99 -2.08
CA GLU A 228 -15.74 3.43 -2.03
C GLU A 228 -16.20 3.24 -0.57
N LEU A 229 -15.38 2.59 0.25
CA LEU A 229 -15.65 2.35 1.67
C LEU A 229 -15.94 3.64 2.44
N VAL A 230 -15.16 4.70 2.20
CA VAL A 230 -15.33 5.97 2.92
C VAL A 230 -16.42 6.86 2.33
N GLY A 231 -17.01 6.50 1.19
CA GLY A 231 -18.12 7.21 0.56
C GLY A 231 -17.73 8.44 -0.26
N ILE A 232 -16.53 8.43 -0.85
CA ILE A 232 -16.05 9.49 -1.76
C ILE A 232 -15.37 8.93 -3.03
N PRO A 233 -15.96 7.95 -3.73
CA PRO A 233 -15.32 7.24 -4.85
C PRO A 233 -15.02 8.11 -6.07
N ASP A 234 -15.67 9.27 -6.19
CA ASP A 234 -15.60 10.19 -7.32
C ASP A 234 -14.40 11.15 -7.28
N ILE A 235 -13.75 11.35 -6.13
CA ILE A 235 -12.59 12.25 -6.08
C ILE A 235 -11.42 11.66 -6.87
N PRO A 236 -10.60 12.47 -7.57
CA PRO A 236 -9.38 12.00 -8.21
C PRO A 236 -8.48 11.27 -7.21
N LEU A 237 -7.63 10.39 -7.72
CA LEU A 237 -6.72 9.60 -6.91
C LEU A 237 -5.32 9.62 -7.55
N MET A 238 -4.29 9.82 -6.74
CA MET A 238 -2.88 9.64 -7.07
C MET A 238 -2.29 8.59 -6.14
N SER A 239 -2.20 7.39 -6.66
CA SER A 239 -1.93 6.13 -5.95
C SER A 239 -0.74 5.41 -6.59
N PHE A 240 -0.23 4.36 -5.95
CA PHE A 240 0.93 3.65 -6.44
C PHE A 240 0.71 3.04 -7.83
N GLY A 241 -0.47 2.46 -8.11
CA GLY A 241 -0.79 1.92 -9.44
C GLY A 241 -0.71 2.97 -10.56
N LYS A 242 -1.00 4.24 -10.26
CA LYS A 242 -0.88 5.34 -11.23
C LYS A 242 0.57 5.76 -11.45
N LEU A 243 1.39 5.66 -10.41
CA LEU A 243 2.83 5.85 -10.52
C LEU A 243 3.49 4.70 -11.28
N GLU A 244 3.05 3.45 -11.07
CA GLU A 244 3.47 2.29 -11.85
C GLU A 244 3.13 2.46 -13.33
N PHE A 245 1.92 2.93 -13.64
CA PHE A 245 1.49 3.20 -14.99
C PHE A 245 2.42 4.18 -15.72
N ILE A 246 2.65 5.38 -15.16
CA ILE A 246 3.51 6.38 -15.80
C ILE A 246 4.98 5.94 -15.81
N ALA A 247 5.45 5.24 -14.77
CA ALA A 247 6.81 4.74 -14.71
C ALA A 247 7.08 3.70 -15.81
N ALA A 248 6.14 2.78 -16.05
CA ALA A 248 6.25 1.77 -17.09
C ALA A 248 6.32 2.39 -18.50
N GLN A 249 5.60 3.49 -18.74
CA GLN A 249 5.63 4.19 -20.03
C GLN A 249 6.97 4.86 -20.32
N HIS A 250 7.72 5.23 -19.28
CA HIS A 250 8.94 6.03 -19.40
C HIS A 250 10.21 5.32 -18.89
N GLY A 251 10.12 4.04 -18.53
CA GLY A 251 11.26 3.27 -18.03
C GLY A 251 11.81 3.76 -16.68
N LEU A 252 10.93 4.30 -15.82
CA LEU A 252 11.31 4.80 -14.49
C LEU A 252 11.08 3.74 -13.40
N ASN A 253 11.68 3.95 -12.23
CA ASN A 253 11.36 3.17 -11.04
C ASN A 253 10.14 3.82 -10.32
N PRO A 254 8.98 3.15 -10.23
CA PRO A 254 7.79 3.73 -9.59
C PRO A 254 8.01 4.05 -8.10
N ALA A 255 8.84 3.30 -7.38
CA ALA A 255 9.14 3.59 -5.98
C ALA A 255 9.88 4.92 -5.78
N ALA A 256 10.63 5.38 -6.80
CA ALA A 256 11.29 6.69 -6.77
C ALA A 256 10.32 7.86 -7.02
N LEU A 257 9.15 7.57 -7.60
CA LEU A 257 8.10 8.57 -7.84
C LEU A 257 7.18 8.74 -6.63
N LEU A 258 7.09 7.75 -5.75
CA LEU A 258 6.24 7.72 -4.57
C LEU A 258 6.70 8.70 -3.48
N LYS A 259 5.79 9.12 -2.60
CA LYS A 259 6.13 9.88 -1.37
C LYS A 259 7.37 9.27 -0.66
N PRO A 260 8.39 10.08 -0.29
CA PRO A 260 8.38 11.53 -0.15
C PRO A 260 8.73 12.35 -1.41
N SER A 261 8.80 11.72 -2.60
CA SER A 261 9.09 12.44 -3.85
C SER A 261 8.05 13.54 -4.12
N PRO A 262 8.46 14.76 -4.53
CA PRO A 262 7.52 15.82 -4.92
C PRO A 262 6.72 15.47 -6.17
N PHE A 263 7.19 14.53 -7.01
CA PHE A 263 6.46 14.07 -8.20
C PHE A 263 5.02 13.68 -7.86
N HIS A 264 4.86 12.85 -6.83
CA HIS A 264 3.56 12.33 -6.40
C HIS A 264 2.62 13.47 -5.98
N ALA A 265 3.11 14.43 -5.19
CA ALA A 265 2.30 15.56 -4.74
C ALA A 265 1.99 16.54 -5.87
N LEU A 266 2.92 16.79 -6.81
CA LEU A 266 2.66 17.64 -7.97
C LEU A 266 1.54 17.07 -8.85
N ALA A 267 1.60 15.76 -9.15
CA ALA A 267 0.52 15.08 -9.85
C ALA A 267 -0.80 15.15 -9.05
N GLY A 268 -0.74 14.92 -7.73
CA GLY A 268 -1.91 15.03 -6.85
C GLY A 268 -2.56 16.42 -6.89
N ILE A 269 -1.76 17.47 -6.78
CA ILE A 269 -2.23 18.86 -6.76
C ILE A 269 -2.98 19.21 -8.04
N LEU A 270 -2.40 18.84 -9.19
CA LEU A 270 -3.02 19.13 -10.48
C LEU A 270 -4.28 18.28 -10.68
N ALA A 271 -4.25 16.98 -10.35
CA ALA A 271 -5.41 16.10 -10.45
C ALA A 271 -6.58 16.56 -9.57
N ALA A 272 -6.30 17.01 -8.34
CA ALA A 272 -7.31 17.58 -7.45
C ALA A 272 -8.03 18.78 -8.09
N TRP A 273 -7.29 19.59 -8.84
CA TRP A 273 -7.79 20.81 -9.46
C TRP A 273 -8.55 20.56 -10.77
N THR A 274 -7.99 19.73 -11.65
CA THR A 274 -8.54 19.49 -12.99
C THR A 274 -9.55 18.36 -13.03
N GLY A 275 -9.47 17.42 -12.09
CA GLY A 275 -10.18 16.14 -12.15
C GLY A 275 -9.57 15.13 -13.12
N ASP A 276 -8.46 15.49 -13.79
CA ASP A 276 -7.85 14.72 -14.89
C ASP A 276 -6.54 14.08 -14.40
N GLU A 277 -6.57 12.77 -14.17
CA GLU A 277 -5.49 12.02 -13.54
C GLU A 277 -4.32 11.78 -14.51
N LEU A 278 -4.63 11.36 -15.74
CA LEU A 278 -3.62 11.04 -16.74
C LEU A 278 -2.78 12.27 -17.10
N SER A 279 -3.45 13.40 -17.34
CA SER A 279 -2.74 14.61 -17.72
C SER A 279 -1.95 15.21 -16.55
N ALA A 280 -2.40 14.98 -15.32
CA ALA A 280 -1.65 15.38 -14.14
C ALA A 280 -0.35 14.59 -13.98
N LEU A 281 -0.36 13.28 -14.25
CA LEU A 281 0.84 12.45 -14.28
C LEU A 281 1.81 12.88 -15.38
N GLN A 282 1.29 13.16 -16.58
CA GLN A 282 2.10 13.64 -17.70
C GLN A 282 2.76 14.99 -17.38
N ALA A 283 2.01 15.93 -16.79
CA ALA A 283 2.58 17.21 -16.35
C ALA A 283 3.67 17.03 -15.28
N ALA A 284 3.46 16.14 -14.30
CA ALA A 284 4.48 15.82 -13.30
C ALA A 284 5.73 15.16 -13.93
N TYR A 285 5.55 14.33 -14.96
CA TYR A 285 6.64 13.77 -15.75
C TYR A 285 7.41 14.83 -16.55
N ASP A 286 6.71 15.74 -17.22
CA ASP A 286 7.33 16.86 -17.93
C ASP A 286 8.12 17.76 -16.97
N TRP A 287 7.58 18.03 -15.77
CA TRP A 287 8.31 18.70 -14.70
C TRP A 287 9.54 17.90 -14.27
N HIS A 288 9.44 16.59 -14.11
CA HIS A 288 10.56 15.74 -13.70
C HIS A 288 11.75 15.84 -14.66
N GLY A 289 11.48 15.94 -15.97
CA GLY A 289 12.52 16.10 -16.99
C GLY A 289 13.05 17.52 -17.15
N THR A 290 12.21 18.55 -16.93
CA THR A 290 12.56 19.95 -17.24
C THR A 290 12.88 20.81 -16.01
N GLY A 291 12.42 20.40 -14.82
CA GLY A 291 12.42 21.21 -13.61
C GLY A 291 11.47 22.41 -13.65
N THR A 292 10.64 22.55 -14.67
CA THR A 292 9.82 23.75 -14.89
C THR A 292 8.33 23.49 -14.67
N VAL A 293 7.67 24.38 -13.94
CA VAL A 293 6.21 24.36 -13.76
C VAL A 293 5.58 25.08 -14.95
N ASN A 294 5.13 24.32 -15.94
CA ASN A 294 4.55 24.84 -17.18
C ASN A 294 3.35 23.96 -17.64
N GLY A 295 2.88 24.15 -18.87
CA GLY A 295 1.83 23.32 -19.45
C GLY A 295 0.54 23.35 -18.63
N ARG A 296 0.01 22.17 -18.27
CA ARG A 296 -1.24 22.05 -17.52
C ARG A 296 -1.17 22.63 -16.10
N PHE A 297 0.02 22.77 -15.50
CA PHE A 297 0.13 23.49 -14.22
C PHE A 297 -0.28 24.96 -14.30
N THR A 298 -0.33 25.56 -15.50
CA THR A 298 -0.84 26.92 -15.69
C THR A 298 -2.35 27.06 -15.49
N GLU A 299 -3.10 25.95 -15.45
CA GLU A 299 -4.53 25.92 -15.14
C GLU A 299 -4.81 26.15 -13.64
N LEU A 300 -3.81 25.93 -12.77
CA LEU A 300 -3.91 26.22 -11.34
C LEU A 300 -4.03 27.73 -11.09
N PRO A 301 -4.78 28.15 -10.05
CA PRO A 301 -4.86 29.55 -9.70
C PRO A 301 -3.49 30.04 -9.22
N LYS A 302 -3.14 31.29 -9.51
CA LYS A 302 -1.87 31.87 -9.05
C LYS A 302 -1.74 31.94 -7.52
N SER A 303 -2.84 31.81 -6.79
CA SER A 303 -2.84 31.70 -5.34
C SER A 303 -3.81 30.63 -4.85
N PHE A 304 -3.30 29.72 -4.01
CA PHE A 304 -4.10 28.68 -3.34
C PHE A 304 -3.44 28.22 -2.03
N GLU A 305 -4.24 27.61 -1.17
CA GLU A 305 -3.77 26.89 0.01
C GLU A 305 -3.58 25.42 -0.35
N LEU A 306 -2.40 24.86 -0.07
CA LEU A 306 -2.11 23.44 -0.20
C LEU A 306 -2.22 22.79 1.18
N ILE A 307 -3.24 21.97 1.38
CA ILE A 307 -3.43 21.22 2.61
C ILE A 307 -3.02 19.77 2.34
N VAL A 308 -2.25 19.19 3.26
CA VAL A 308 -1.95 17.75 3.24
C VAL A 308 -2.37 17.17 4.58
N VAL A 309 -3.24 16.17 4.55
CA VAL A 309 -3.62 15.39 5.73
C VAL A 309 -2.95 14.03 5.62
N GLU A 310 -2.07 13.74 6.58
CA GLU A 310 -1.19 12.55 6.56
C GLU A 310 -1.06 11.92 7.95
N ASP A 311 -0.87 10.61 8.03
CA ASP A 311 -0.48 9.86 9.22
C ASP A 311 1.04 9.59 9.31
N THR A 312 1.79 9.87 8.24
CA THR A 312 3.26 9.83 8.23
C THR A 312 3.93 11.11 7.72
N MET A 313 5.23 11.26 8.02
CA MET A 313 6.04 12.37 7.50
C MET A 313 6.34 12.27 5.99
N GLY A 314 6.16 11.09 5.38
CA GLY A 314 6.47 10.88 3.95
C GLY A 314 5.67 11.79 3.04
N GLY A 315 4.34 11.78 3.19
CA GLY A 315 3.45 12.63 2.39
C GLY A 315 3.61 14.12 2.70
N ILE A 316 3.85 14.48 3.96
CA ILE A 316 4.12 15.87 4.36
C ILE A 316 5.35 16.43 3.66
N ARG A 317 6.45 15.66 3.60
CA ARG A 317 7.68 16.09 2.89
C ARG A 317 7.43 16.28 1.39
N SER A 318 6.69 15.35 0.78
CA SER A 318 6.29 15.43 -0.64
C SER A 318 5.50 16.72 -0.94
N ALA A 319 4.49 17.03 -0.13
CA ALA A 319 3.66 18.23 -0.29
C ALA A 319 4.41 19.55 -0.02
N ARG A 320 5.30 19.59 0.99
CA ARG A 320 6.16 20.75 1.25
C ARG A 320 7.08 21.04 0.07
N ALA A 321 7.76 20.01 -0.44
CA ALA A 321 8.62 20.15 -1.62
C ALA A 321 7.85 20.62 -2.85
N ALA A 322 6.65 20.07 -3.10
CA ALA A 322 5.78 20.55 -4.18
C ALA A 322 5.38 22.03 -4.01
N GLY A 323 5.06 22.46 -2.78
CA GLY A 323 4.76 23.85 -2.47
C GLY A 323 5.94 24.79 -2.74
N GLU A 324 7.15 24.40 -2.35
CA GLU A 324 8.39 25.16 -2.64
C GLU A 324 8.62 25.30 -4.15
N ILE A 325 8.40 24.22 -4.92
CA ILE A 325 8.50 24.22 -6.38
C ILE A 325 7.52 25.23 -7.01
N PHE A 326 6.26 25.25 -6.55
CA PHE A 326 5.29 26.23 -7.04
C PHE A 326 5.64 27.67 -6.63
N GLN A 327 6.13 27.89 -5.41
CA GLN A 327 6.58 29.21 -4.96
C GLN A 327 7.75 29.73 -5.79
N GLN A 328 8.73 28.88 -6.09
CA GLN A 328 9.86 29.21 -6.98
C GLN A 328 9.39 29.54 -8.41
N ALA A 329 8.30 28.91 -8.86
CA ALA A 329 7.64 29.21 -10.13
C ALA A 329 6.72 30.45 -10.09
N GLY A 330 6.70 31.21 -8.99
CA GLY A 330 5.96 32.47 -8.86
C GLY A 330 4.50 32.33 -8.44
N TYR A 331 4.07 31.17 -7.92
CA TYR A 331 2.75 31.00 -7.32
C TYR A 331 2.75 31.44 -5.85
N VAL A 332 1.63 31.95 -5.36
CA VAL A 332 1.40 32.26 -3.95
C VAL A 332 0.74 31.06 -3.27
N VAL A 333 1.56 30.11 -2.82
CA VAL A 333 1.11 28.87 -2.18
C VAL A 333 1.40 28.91 -0.68
N SER A 334 0.37 28.69 0.14
CA SER A 334 0.53 28.44 1.58
C SER A 334 0.39 26.95 1.84
N VAL A 335 1.44 26.30 2.34
CA VAL A 335 1.42 24.86 2.64
C VAL A 335 1.03 24.64 4.09
N ARG A 336 -0.03 23.87 4.30
CA ARG A 336 -0.57 23.55 5.62
C ARG A 336 -0.58 22.03 5.84
N PRO A 337 0.47 21.48 6.47
CA PRO A 337 0.50 20.08 6.83
C PRO A 337 -0.30 19.82 8.10
N LEU A 338 -1.09 18.75 8.11
CA LEU A 338 -1.91 18.30 9.24
C LEU A 338 -1.67 16.82 9.48
N GLY A 339 -1.17 16.47 10.66
CA GLY A 339 -0.90 15.09 11.05
C GLY A 339 -2.13 14.43 11.70
N LEU A 340 -2.43 13.18 11.35
CA LEU A 340 -3.34 12.31 12.11
C LEU A 340 -2.54 11.19 12.79
N THR A 341 -2.71 11.05 14.09
CA THR A 341 -1.92 10.11 14.88
C THR A 341 -2.65 8.82 15.20
N SER A 342 -3.99 8.83 15.17
CA SER A 342 -4.82 7.71 15.62
C SER A 342 -4.44 7.23 17.03
N GLY A 343 -4.01 8.16 17.89
CA GLY A 343 -3.54 7.87 19.26
C GLY A 343 -2.12 7.30 19.36
N SER A 344 -1.37 7.18 18.25
CA SER A 344 0.00 6.65 18.26
C SER A 344 1.02 7.67 18.83
N PRO A 345 1.70 7.38 19.95
CA PRO A 345 2.72 8.27 20.52
C PRO A 345 3.93 8.43 19.60
N ALA A 346 4.30 7.39 18.85
CA ALA A 346 5.42 7.44 17.92
C ALA A 346 5.16 8.40 16.76
N LYS A 347 3.94 8.41 16.21
CA LYS A 347 3.53 9.37 15.17
C LYS A 347 3.48 10.79 15.75
N ALA A 348 2.92 10.97 16.94
CA ALA A 348 2.87 12.27 17.61
C ALA A 348 4.28 12.87 17.81
N ALA A 349 5.23 12.09 18.32
CA ALA A 349 6.61 12.52 18.51
C ALA A 349 7.28 12.90 17.17
N ALA A 350 7.00 12.18 16.09
CA ALA A 350 7.53 12.50 14.76
C ALA A 350 6.98 13.84 14.22
N PHE A 351 5.68 14.10 14.38
CA PHE A 351 5.08 15.36 13.97
C PHE A 351 5.53 16.54 14.85
N GLU A 352 5.65 16.34 16.16
CA GLU A 352 6.16 17.33 17.10
C GLU A 352 7.59 17.76 16.74
N ALA A 353 8.49 16.79 16.52
CA ALA A 353 9.87 17.07 16.09
C ALA A 353 9.93 17.86 14.76
N ALA A 354 8.97 17.63 13.85
CA ALA A 354 8.87 18.30 12.57
C ALA A 354 8.05 19.60 12.60
N HIS A 355 7.61 20.04 13.79
CA HIS A 355 6.74 21.21 14.01
C HIS A 355 5.48 21.18 13.12
N VAL A 356 4.90 19.99 12.96
CA VAL A 356 3.65 19.78 12.22
C VAL A 356 2.50 19.76 13.22
N PRO A 357 1.44 20.58 13.06
CA PRO A 357 0.22 20.42 13.83
C PRO A 357 -0.38 19.03 13.63
N PHE A 358 -0.66 18.32 14.71
CA PHE A 358 -1.22 16.97 14.66
C PHE A 358 -2.43 16.82 15.57
N PHE A 359 -3.26 15.84 15.23
CA PHE A 359 -4.53 15.56 15.87
C PHE A 359 -4.68 14.05 16.07
N GLU A 360 -5.55 13.67 16.99
CA GLU A 360 -5.82 12.26 17.24
C GLU A 360 -6.68 11.65 16.13
N ASN A 361 -7.66 12.41 15.66
CA ASN A 361 -8.69 11.98 14.71
C ASN A 361 -9.25 13.19 13.94
N TRP A 362 -10.18 12.93 13.02
CA TRP A 362 -10.81 13.96 12.20
C TRP A 362 -11.63 14.96 13.03
N GLU A 363 -12.33 14.53 14.07
CA GLU A 363 -13.15 15.41 14.90
C GLU A 363 -12.28 16.50 15.56
N SER A 364 -11.15 16.10 16.16
CA SER A 364 -10.18 17.03 16.76
C SER A 364 -9.50 17.90 15.71
N LEU A 365 -9.19 17.36 14.53
CA LEU A 365 -8.65 18.12 13.40
C LEU A 365 -9.62 19.22 12.95
N LEU A 366 -10.89 18.89 12.73
CA LEU A 366 -11.88 19.87 12.30
C LEU A 366 -12.12 20.96 13.35
N GLY A 367 -12.12 20.59 14.64
CA GLY A 367 -12.26 21.53 15.74
C GLY A 367 -11.06 22.49 15.90
N GLY A 368 -9.84 22.02 15.62
CA GLY A 368 -8.62 22.81 15.84
C GLY A 368 -8.07 23.52 14.58
N ALA A 369 -8.22 22.91 13.40
CA ALA A 369 -7.64 23.42 12.16
C ALA A 369 -8.65 24.21 11.31
N GLY A 370 -9.96 24.10 11.55
CA GLY A 370 -10.96 24.83 10.76
C GLY A 370 -10.92 24.45 9.27
N LEU A 371 -11.00 23.15 9.01
CA LEU A 371 -11.15 22.60 7.66
C LEU A 371 -12.57 22.82 7.13
#